data_AF-A0A093V8Q6-F1
#
_entry.id   AF-A0A093V8Q6-F1
#
_cell.length_a   1.000
_cell.length_b   1.000
_cell.length_c   1.000
_cell.angle_alpha   90.00
_cell.angle_beta   90.00
_cell.angle_gamma   90.00
#
_symmetry.space_group_name_H-M   'P 1'
#
loop_
_entity.id
_entity.type
_entity.pdbx_description
1 polymer ?
#
loop_
_entity_poly.entity_id
_entity_poly.type
_entity_poly.pdbx_seq_one_letter_code
_entity_poly.pdbx_strand_id
1 'polypeptide(L)'
;MANHLLSQHGDQQVGEKWVYNLIKRRPEIDSKFSRRYNYERAKCEDPKIIREHFDRVQAAISEYGILPEDIFNFDETGFAMGLCATAKVITRSDRYARPKLLQPEIENGDCN
;
A
#
# COMPACT_ATOMS: atom_id res chain seq x y z
N MET A 1 -16.25 14.01 10.11
CA MET A 1 -15.90 15.22 9.33
C MET A 1 -17.13 15.84 8.65
N ALA A 2 -17.79 15.18 7.69
CA ALA A 2 -18.97 15.75 7.02
C ALA A 2 -20.12 16.12 7.97
N ASN A 3 -20.41 15.27 8.96
CA ASN A 3 -21.38 15.59 10.02
C ASN A 3 -20.98 16.79 10.90
N HIS A 4 -19.68 17.00 11.13
CA HIS A 4 -19.23 18.18 11.87
C HIS A 4 -19.44 19.47 11.09
N LEU A 5 -19.22 19.44 9.77
CA LEU A 5 -19.48 20.59 8.90
C LEU A 5 -20.99 20.91 8.83
N LEU A 6 -21.85 19.89 8.67
CA LEU A 6 -23.31 20.13 8.68
C LEU A 6 -23.83 20.60 10.05
N SER A 7 -23.26 20.09 11.15
CA SER A 7 -23.66 20.48 12.51
C SER A 7 -23.41 21.97 12.78
N GLN A 8 -22.49 22.62 12.06
CA GLN A 8 -22.28 24.08 12.17
C GLN A 8 -23.35 24.90 11.43
N HIS A 9 -24.11 24.27 10.53
CA HIS A 9 -25.16 24.90 9.73
C HIS A 9 -26.59 24.56 10.19
N GLY A 10 -26.75 23.83 11.30
CA GLY A 10 -28.04 23.55 11.93
C GLY A 10 -28.81 22.35 11.36
N ASP A 11 -28.21 21.60 10.43
CA ASP A 11 -28.86 20.46 9.79
C ASP A 11 -28.57 19.11 10.48
N GLN A 12 -29.53 18.20 10.36
CA GLN A 12 -29.46 16.82 10.85
C GLN A 12 -28.53 15.98 9.95
N GLN A 13 -27.84 15.00 10.55
CA GLN A 13 -26.77 14.17 9.98
C GLN A 13 -26.86 13.87 8.47
N VAL A 14 -25.70 13.75 7.82
CA VAL A 14 -25.64 13.32 6.40
C VAL A 14 -26.30 11.95 6.20
N GLY A 15 -27.10 11.82 5.15
CA GLY A 15 -27.68 10.55 4.77
C GLY A 15 -26.61 9.52 4.38
N GLU A 16 -26.86 8.24 4.63
CA GLU A 16 -25.90 7.14 4.43
C GLU A 16 -25.24 7.13 3.03
N LYS A 17 -25.99 7.49 2.00
CA LYS A 17 -25.53 7.50 0.59
C LYS A 17 -24.82 8.79 0.17
N TRP A 18 -24.52 9.72 1.08
CA TRP A 18 -23.98 11.03 0.72
C TRP A 18 -22.65 10.95 -0.05
N VAL A 19 -21.73 10.06 0.34
CA VAL A 19 -20.43 9.86 -0.35
C VAL A 19 -20.64 9.40 -1.78
N TYR A 20 -21.53 8.41 -1.96
CA TYR A 20 -21.87 7.88 -3.28
C TYR A 20 -22.47 8.99 -4.17
N ASN A 21 -23.40 9.77 -3.61
CA ASN A 21 -24.03 10.88 -4.33
C ASN A 21 -23.04 12.00 -4.67
N LEU A 22 -22.07 12.28 -3.79
CA LEU A 22 -21.02 13.27 -4.04
C LEU A 22 -20.15 12.87 -5.24
N ILE A 23 -19.65 11.63 -5.25
CA ILE A 23 -18.82 11.09 -6.34
C ILE A 23 -19.63 11.09 -7.65
N LYS A 24 -20.91 10.69 -7.60
CA LYS A 24 -21.78 10.69 -8.80
C LYS A 24 -22.01 12.09 -9.38
N ARG A 25 -22.06 13.13 -8.54
CA ARG A 25 -22.30 14.53 -8.97
C ARG A 25 -21.03 15.22 -9.48
N ARG A 26 -19.85 14.76 -9.07
CA ARG A 26 -18.56 15.40 -9.33
C ARG A 26 -17.60 14.41 -10.01
N PRO A 27 -17.61 14.31 -11.35
CA PRO A 27 -16.73 13.40 -12.07
C PRO A 27 -15.25 13.79 -11.94
N GLU A 28 -14.94 14.97 -11.40
CA GLU A 28 -13.57 15.37 -11.03
C GLU A 28 -13.01 14.58 -9.83
N ILE A 29 -13.85 13.81 -9.15
CA ILE A 29 -13.54 13.08 -7.93
C ILE A 29 -13.86 11.59 -8.15
N ASP A 30 -12.95 10.71 -7.73
CA ASP A 30 -13.09 9.26 -7.78
C ASP A 30 -12.82 8.65 -6.39
N SER A 31 -13.23 7.40 -6.18
CA SER A 31 -12.91 6.65 -4.97
C SER A 31 -12.07 5.42 -5.28
N LYS A 32 -10.95 5.25 -4.57
CA LYS A 32 -10.07 4.09 -4.71
C LYS A 32 -9.91 3.39 -3.37
N PHE A 33 -9.72 2.07 -3.41
CA PHE A 33 -9.31 1.32 -2.23
C PHE A 33 -7.78 1.42 -2.09
N SER A 34 -7.33 1.94 -0.95
CA SER A 34 -5.93 1.95 -0.57
C SER A 34 -5.68 0.85 0.46
N ARG A 35 -4.63 0.05 0.24
CA ARG A 35 -4.06 -0.81 1.28
C ARG A 35 -2.99 0.00 1.97
N ARG A 36 -3.08 0.15 3.30
CA ARG A 36 -1.98 0.74 4.07
C ARG A 36 -0.78 -0.18 3.91
N TYR A 37 0.24 0.30 3.22
CA TYR A 37 1.54 -0.38 3.24
C TYR A 37 2.09 -0.26 4.66
N ASN A 38 2.65 -1.33 5.21
CA ASN A 38 3.23 -1.25 6.55
C ASN A 38 4.48 -0.36 6.48
N TYR A 39 4.41 0.81 7.10
CA TYR A 39 5.49 1.81 7.07
C TYR A 39 6.77 1.29 7.72
N GLU A 40 6.66 0.46 8.74
CA GLU A 40 7.81 -0.18 9.39
C GLU A 40 8.48 -1.16 8.43
N ARG A 41 7.68 -1.91 7.66
CA ARG A 41 8.19 -2.79 6.59
C ARG A 41 8.94 -1.98 5.52
N ALA A 42 8.39 -0.84 5.10
CA ALA A 42 9.03 0.03 4.12
C ALA A 42 10.40 0.54 4.59
N LYS A 43 10.57 0.81 5.89
CA LYS A 43 11.84 1.25 6.46
C LYS A 43 12.90 0.15 6.49
N CYS A 44 12.48 -1.10 6.66
CA CYS A 44 13.37 -2.25 6.76
C CYS A 44 13.73 -2.87 5.40
N GLU A 45 13.13 -2.40 4.29
CA GLU A 45 13.41 -2.88 2.94
C GLU A 45 14.64 -2.18 2.36
N ASP A 46 15.83 -2.76 2.58
CA ASP A 46 17.07 -2.32 1.94
C ASP A 46 17.25 -3.01 0.57
N PRO A 47 17.27 -2.25 -0.56
CA PRO A 47 17.48 -2.81 -1.88
C PRO A 47 18.78 -3.62 -2.06
N LYS A 48 19.82 -3.38 -1.26
CA LYS A 48 21.07 -4.16 -1.29
C LYS A 48 20.86 -5.54 -0.69
N ILE A 49 20.27 -5.60 0.51
CA ILE A 49 19.97 -6.86 1.22
C ILE A 49 19.01 -7.72 0.39
N ILE A 50 17.99 -7.10 -0.21
CA ILE A 50 17.03 -7.81 -1.07
C ILE A 50 17.73 -8.42 -2.28
N ARG A 51 18.61 -7.66 -2.95
CA ARG A 51 19.38 -8.17 -4.11
C ARG A 51 20.29 -9.32 -3.72
N GLU A 52 21.06 -9.14 -2.65
CA GLU A 52 21.97 -10.17 -2.16
C GLU A 52 21.24 -11.48 -1.81
N HIS A 53 20.04 -11.38 -1.23
CA HIS A 53 19.20 -12.56 -0.99
C HIS A 53 18.87 -13.30 -2.29
N PHE A 54 18.39 -12.58 -3.32
CA PHE A 54 18.05 -13.20 -4.60
C PHE A 54 19.28 -13.77 -5.33
N ASP A 55 20.43 -13.09 -5.25
CA ASP A 55 21.68 -13.58 -5.85
C ASP A 55 22.11 -14.91 -5.21
N ARG A 56 21.99 -15.04 -3.88
CA ARG A 56 22.27 -16.29 -3.15
C ARG A 56 21.28 -17.40 -3.51
N VAL A 57 20.00 -17.08 -3.66
CA VAL A 57 18.98 -18.05 -4.08
C VAL A 57 19.27 -18.56 -5.49
N GLN A 58 19.63 -17.68 -6.42
CA GLN A 58 20.01 -18.07 -7.79
C GLN A 58 21.28 -18.93 -7.83
N ALA A 59 22.27 -18.61 -6.99
CA ALA A 59 23.47 -19.44 -6.85
C ALA A 59 23.13 -20.86 -6.37
N ALA A 60 22.27 -20.99 -5.35
CA ALA A 60 21.83 -22.29 -4.85
C ALA A 60 21.01 -23.07 -5.90
N ILE A 61 20.09 -22.42 -6.62
CA ILE A 61 19.34 -23.06 -7.71
C ILE A 61 20.29 -23.62 -8.76
N SER A 62 21.33 -22.88 -9.12
CA SER A 62 22.33 -23.28 -10.11
C SER A 62 23.24 -24.41 -9.60
N GLU A 63 23.67 -24.36 -8.34
CA GLU A 63 24.55 -25.35 -7.71
C GLU A 63 23.86 -26.71 -7.57
N TYR A 64 22.60 -26.71 -7.11
CA TYR A 64 21.83 -27.93 -6.87
C TYR A 64 21.01 -28.38 -8.08
N GLY A 65 21.04 -27.63 -9.20
CA GLY A 65 20.29 -27.95 -10.41
C GLY A 65 18.78 -28.00 -10.19
N ILE A 66 18.25 -27.12 -9.33
CA ILE A 66 16.82 -27.09 -9.00
C ILE A 66 16.04 -26.66 -10.23
N LEU A 67 15.11 -27.50 -10.65
CA LEU A 67 14.26 -27.20 -11.79
C LEU A 67 13.18 -26.19 -11.41
N PRO A 68 12.76 -25.30 -12.34
CA PRO A 68 11.68 -24.35 -12.07
C PRO A 68 10.38 -25.02 -11.58
N GLU A 69 10.12 -26.24 -12.04
CA GLU A 69 8.96 -27.05 -11.64
C GLU A 69 9.01 -27.50 -10.18
N ASP A 70 10.20 -27.55 -9.58
CA ASP A 70 10.43 -27.97 -8.19
C ASP A 70 10.48 -26.78 -7.20
N ILE A 71 10.22 -25.56 -7.67
CA ILE A 71 10.18 -24.36 -6.83
C ILE A 71 8.74 -24.15 -6.34
N PHE A 72 8.52 -24.40 -5.05
CA PHE A 72 7.23 -24.18 -4.40
C PHE A 72 7.25 -22.88 -3.58
N ASN A 73 6.19 -22.09 -3.69
CA ASN A 73 5.99 -20.95 -2.79
C ASN A 73 5.60 -21.47 -1.42
N PHE A 74 6.37 -21.11 -0.40
CA PHE A 74 6.01 -21.38 0.99
C PHE A 74 5.54 -20.08 1.64
N ASP A 75 4.24 -19.80 1.55
CA ASP A 75 3.61 -18.70 2.28
C ASP A 75 2.83 -19.23 3.48
N GLU A 76 3.15 -18.69 4.66
CA GLU A 76 2.47 -19.06 5.90
C GLU A 76 1.03 -18.51 5.90
N THR A 77 0.04 -19.40 5.72
CA THR A 77 -1.40 -19.05 5.77
C THR A 77 -1.96 -19.18 7.20
N GLY A 78 -1.15 -18.94 8.24
CA GLY A 78 -1.47 -19.35 9.62
C GLY A 78 -1.62 -18.25 10.66
N PHE A 79 -0.88 -17.15 10.53
CA PHE A 79 -0.99 -16.01 11.43
C PHE A 79 -1.27 -14.75 10.61
N ALA A 80 -2.35 -14.07 10.94
CA ALA A 80 -2.73 -12.79 10.34
C ALA A 80 -1.79 -11.66 10.80
N MET A 81 -0.48 -11.82 10.58
CA MET A 81 0.53 -10.79 10.78
C MET A 81 0.36 -9.75 9.66
N GLY A 82 -0.33 -8.66 9.98
CA GLY A 82 -0.55 -7.56 9.05
C GLY A 82 -1.88 -7.63 8.30
N LEU A 83 -2.99 -7.77 9.03
CA LEU A 83 -4.29 -7.28 8.56
C LEU A 83 -4.20 -5.76 8.31
N CYS A 84 -3.60 -5.37 7.18
CA CYS A 84 -3.63 -4.02 6.68
C CYS A 84 -5.04 -3.78 6.16
N ALA A 85 -5.92 -3.26 7.02
CA ALA A 85 -7.28 -2.91 6.65
C ALA A 85 -7.29 -2.06 5.37
N THR A 86 -8.03 -2.52 4.36
CA THR A 86 -8.30 -1.75 3.15
C THR A 86 -9.16 -0.54 3.52
N ALA A 87 -8.67 0.66 3.23
CA ALA A 87 -9.42 1.90 3.44
C ALA A 87 -9.88 2.46 2.10
N LYS A 88 -11.15 2.88 2.01
CA LYS A 88 -11.66 3.60 0.83
C LYS A 88 -11.28 5.08 0.96
N VAL A 89 -10.52 5.58 -0.01
CA VAL A 89 -10.09 6.99 -0.08
C VAL A 89 -10.75 7.68 -1.26
N ILE A 90 -11.03 8.97 -1.10
CA ILE A 90 -11.58 9.83 -2.15
C ILE A 90 -10.41 10.63 -2.74
N THR A 91 -10.20 10.54 -4.05
CA THR A 91 -9.10 11.17 -4.79
C THR A 91 -9.63 11.94 -5.98
N ARG A 92 -8.83 12.82 -6.60
CA ARG A 92 -9.21 13.41 -7.89
C ARG A 92 -9.19 12.34 -8.99
N SER A 93 -10.08 12.45 -9.97
CA SER A 93 -10.22 11.50 -11.08
C SER A 93 -9.10 11.62 -12.13
N ASP A 94 -8.42 12.77 -12.18
CA ASP A 94 -7.32 13.05 -13.11
C ASP A 94 -5.98 12.39 -12.70
N ARG A 95 -5.89 11.82 -11.49
CA ARG A 95 -4.69 11.12 -11.02
C ARG A 95 -4.65 9.68 -11.54
N TYR A 96 -4.40 9.54 -12.84
CA TYR A 96 -4.05 8.29 -13.52
C TYR A 96 -2.60 7.87 -13.23
N ALA A 97 -2.21 7.74 -11.97
CA ALA A 97 -0.96 7.06 -11.63
C ALA A 97 -0.96 6.76 -10.14
N ARG A 98 -0.52 5.54 -9.78
CA ARG A 98 0.20 5.36 -8.50
C ARG A 98 1.30 6.43 -8.51
N PRO A 99 1.27 7.43 -7.61
CA PRO A 99 2.48 8.19 -7.36
C PRO A 99 3.54 7.15 -7.03
N LYS A 100 4.72 7.21 -7.66
CA LYS A 100 5.86 6.45 -7.15
C LYS A 100 5.95 6.81 -5.68
N LEU A 101 5.77 5.83 -4.79
CA LEU A 101 6.19 6.01 -3.41
C LEU A 101 7.68 6.31 -3.53
N LEU A 102 8.05 7.59 -3.38
CA LEU A 102 9.42 7.95 -3.08
C LEU A 102 9.66 7.27 -1.74
N GLN A 103 10.24 6.07 -1.78
CA GLN A 103 10.90 5.53 -0.61
C GLN A 103 11.90 6.62 -0.19
N PRO A 104 11.92 7.02 1.10
CA PRO A 104 12.95 7.93 1.54
C PRO A 104 14.30 7.29 1.20
N GLU A 105 15.07 7.92 0.31
CA GLU A 105 16.48 7.59 0.15
C GLU A 105 17.10 7.79 1.52
N ILE A 106 17.58 6.69 2.10
CA ILE A 106 18.46 6.76 3.26
C ILE A 106 19.77 7.35 2.71
N GLU A 107 19.88 8.68 2.71
CA GLU A 107 21.19 9.31 2.73
C GLU A 107 21.87 8.80 4.00
N ASN A 108 22.83 7.91 3.80
CA ASN A 108 23.76 7.49 4.85
C ASN A 108 24.50 8.73 5.31
N GLY A 109 23.98 9.39 6.34
CA GLY A 109 24.72 10.34 7.13
C GLY A 109 25.77 9.56 7.91
N ASP A 110 27.02 9.74 7.52
CA ASP A 110 28.18 9.38 8.32
C ASP A 110 27.99 9.95 9.75
N CYS A 111 27.80 9.06 10.71
CA CYS A 111 27.96 9.38 12.12
C CYS A 111 29.41 9.07 12.48
N ASN A 112 30.14 10.11 12.88
CA ASN A 112 31.51 10.07 13.43
C ASN A 112 31.73 8.95 14.45
#